data_AF-A0A0C3NXM2-F1
#
_entry.id   AF-A0A0C3NXM2-F1
#
_cell.length_a   1.000
_cell.length_b   1.000
_cell.length_c   1.000
_cell.angle_alpha   90.00
_cell.angle_beta   90.00
_cell.angle_gamma   90.00
#
_symmetry.space_group_name_H-M   'P 1'
#
loop_
_entity.id
_entity.type
_entity.pdbx_description
1 polymer ?
#
loop_
_entity_poly.entity_id
_entity_poly.type
_entity_poly.pdbx_seq_one_letter_code
_entity_poly.pdbx_strand_id
1 'polypeptide(L)'
;MCTAFLASCTGAHSGSTLANYMAGLHAWYIMHSCKWDINEVEYKAILAGATKLALHSSKRSRQAPFTVDILIIFHSLLNHKDPCNTAIFACLVVSFYCIARLGEFTVPSIQSFNPAKHIT
;
A
#
# COMPACT_ATOMS: atom_id res chain seq x y z
N MET A 1 -28.54 6.14 -2.14
CA MET A 1 -28.00 5.03 -2.97
C MET A 1 -26.57 4.68 -2.59
N CYS A 2 -25.64 5.66 -2.55
CA CYS A 2 -24.24 5.43 -2.17
C CYS A 2 -24.07 4.89 -0.73
N THR A 3 -24.85 5.40 0.24
CA THR A 3 -24.79 4.93 1.63
C THR A 3 -25.31 3.51 1.79
N ALA A 4 -26.41 3.16 1.11
CA ALA A 4 -26.93 1.79 1.08
C ALA A 4 -25.94 0.79 0.47
N PHE A 5 -25.23 1.19 -0.59
CA PHE A 5 -24.13 0.39 -1.15
C PHE A 5 -23.01 0.16 -0.12
N LEU A 6 -22.51 1.21 0.52
CA LEU A 6 -21.48 1.10 1.56
C LEU A 6 -21.94 0.25 2.76
N ALA A 7 -23.21 0.39 3.16
CA ALA A 7 -23.82 -0.41 4.22
C ALA A 7 -23.82 -1.91 3.85
N SER A 8 -24.14 -2.25 2.60
CA SER A 8 -24.11 -3.66 2.14
C SER A 8 -22.71 -4.28 2.16
N CYS A 9 -21.67 -3.45 2.00
CA CYS A 9 -20.27 -3.87 2.06
C CYS A 9 -19.67 -3.89 3.50
N THR A 10 -20.45 -3.47 4.49
CA THR A 10 -20.01 -3.37 5.89
C THR A 10 -19.80 -4.78 6.47
N GLY A 11 -18.66 -5.01 7.14
CA GLY A 11 -18.30 -6.31 7.71
C GLY A 11 -17.56 -7.24 6.73
N ALA A 12 -17.79 -7.10 5.42
CA ALA A 12 -17.01 -7.79 4.38
C ALA A 12 -15.66 -7.10 4.11
N HIS A 13 -15.62 -5.77 4.28
CA HIS A 13 -14.44 -4.95 4.06
C HIS A 13 -14.10 -4.08 5.26
N SER A 14 -12.82 -3.68 5.37
CA SER A 14 -12.39 -2.74 6.39
C SER A 14 -12.99 -1.35 6.17
N GLY A 15 -13.10 -0.56 7.24
CA GLY A 15 -13.52 0.84 7.13
C GLY A 15 -12.67 1.64 6.15
N SER A 16 -11.34 1.42 6.11
CA SER A 16 -10.45 2.09 5.16
C SER A 16 -10.75 1.72 3.70
N THR A 17 -11.11 0.47 3.42
CA THR A 17 -11.53 0.06 2.07
C THR A 17 -12.80 0.78 1.63
N LEU A 18 -13.79 0.87 2.52
CA LEU A 18 -15.03 1.60 2.26
C LEU A 18 -14.81 3.10 2.05
N ALA A 19 -13.88 3.71 2.81
CA ALA A 19 -13.46 5.09 2.58
C ALA A 19 -12.86 5.29 1.18
N ASN A 20 -12.02 4.36 0.72
CA ASN A 20 -11.43 4.41 -0.61
C ASN A 20 -12.49 4.27 -1.72
N TYR A 21 -13.48 3.38 -1.56
CA TYR A 21 -14.60 3.29 -2.50
C TYR A 21 -15.37 4.59 -2.58
N MET A 22 -15.64 5.22 -1.44
CA MET A 22 -16.32 6.51 -1.40
C MET A 22 -15.51 7.62 -2.09
N ALA A 23 -14.20 7.66 -1.86
CA ALA A 23 -13.32 8.63 -2.51
C ALA A 23 -13.32 8.45 -4.04
N GLY A 24 -13.29 7.21 -4.52
CA GLY A 24 -13.41 6.91 -5.95
C GLY A 24 -14.76 7.33 -6.54
N LEU A 25 -15.85 7.05 -5.82
CA LEU A 25 -17.19 7.47 -6.24
C LEU A 25 -17.31 9.00 -6.26
N HIS A 26 -16.78 9.68 -5.25
CA HIS A 26 -16.76 11.14 -5.19
C HIS A 26 -16.00 11.75 -6.37
N ALA A 27 -14.81 11.21 -6.68
CA ALA A 27 -14.04 11.63 -7.84
C ALA A 27 -14.83 11.43 -9.16
N TRP A 28 -15.54 10.31 -9.30
CA TRP A 28 -16.40 10.06 -10.45
C TRP A 28 -17.53 11.08 -10.57
N TYR A 29 -18.20 11.43 -9.46
CA TYR A 29 -19.24 12.47 -9.44
C TYR A 29 -18.71 13.84 -9.85
N ILE A 30 -17.53 14.22 -9.34
CA ILE A 30 -16.86 15.49 -9.69
C ILE A 30 -16.57 15.53 -11.20
N MET A 31 -15.98 14.46 -11.76
CA MET A 31 -15.66 14.39 -13.20
C MET A 31 -16.90 14.54 -14.09
N HIS A 32 -18.06 14.07 -13.65
CA HIS A 32 -19.31 14.14 -14.40
C HIS A 32 -20.17 15.36 -14.03
N SER A 33 -19.65 16.27 -13.20
CA SER A 33 -20.39 17.46 -12.71
C SER A 33 -21.73 17.11 -12.05
N CYS A 34 -21.85 15.90 -11.48
CA CYS A 34 -23.02 15.47 -10.73
C CYS A 34 -23.00 16.07 -9.33
N LYS A 35 -24.17 16.45 -8.81
CA LYS A 35 -24.27 16.94 -7.43
C LYS A 35 -23.92 15.83 -6.44
N TRP A 36 -22.98 16.12 -5.55
CA TRP A 36 -22.64 15.27 -4.43
C TRP A 36 -23.53 15.61 -3.24
N ASP A 37 -24.57 14.82 -3.02
CA ASP A 37 -25.51 15.00 -1.92
C ASP A 37 -25.46 13.76 -1.02
N ILE A 38 -24.54 13.78 -0.06
CA ILE A 38 -24.34 12.69 0.88
C ILE A 38 -24.37 13.22 2.30
N ASN A 39 -25.18 12.57 3.13
CA ASN A 39 -25.24 12.83 4.55
C ASN A 39 -23.95 12.37 5.23
N GLU A 40 -23.11 13.34 5.65
CA GLU A 40 -21.85 13.05 6.33
C GLU A 40 -22.02 12.27 7.64
N VAL A 41 -23.12 12.49 8.36
CA VAL A 41 -23.40 11.81 9.64
C VAL A 41 -23.64 10.33 9.39
N GLU A 42 -24.46 10.01 8.40
CA GLU A 42 -24.75 8.64 7.99
C GLU A 42 -23.47 7.94 7.47
N TYR A 43 -22.69 8.63 6.64
CA TYR A 43 -21.42 8.11 6.14
C TYR A 43 -20.42 7.77 7.27
N LYS A 44 -20.23 8.69 8.23
CA LYS A 44 -19.36 8.46 9.39
C LYS A 44 -19.86 7.29 10.25
N ALA A 45 -21.18 7.17 10.44
CA ALA A 45 -21.77 6.07 11.17
C ALA A 45 -21.52 4.71 10.48
N ILE A 46 -21.64 4.63 9.16
CA ILE A 46 -21.35 3.43 8.37
C ILE A 46 -19.88 3.04 8.51
N LEU A 47 -18.94 3.99 8.41
CA LEU A 47 -17.51 3.74 8.60
C LEU A 47 -17.16 3.22 9.99
N ALA A 48 -17.78 3.80 11.03
CA ALA A 48 -17.62 3.35 12.40
C ALA A 48 -18.18 1.93 12.58
N GLY A 49 -19.36 1.65 12.01
CA GLY A 49 -19.98 0.34 11.99
C GLY A 49 -19.09 -0.70 11.30
N ALA A 50 -18.57 -0.39 10.12
CA ALA A 50 -17.68 -1.27 9.36
C ALA A 50 -16.39 -1.56 10.11
N THR A 51 -15.82 -0.56 10.77
CA THR A 51 -14.59 -0.73 11.57
C THR A 51 -14.83 -1.61 12.81
N LYS A 52 -16.03 -1.54 13.39
CA LYS A 52 -16.44 -2.41 14.52
C LYS A 52 -16.75 -3.83 14.07
N LEU A 53 -17.39 -4.00 12.92
CA LEU A 53 -17.73 -5.30 12.35
C LEU A 53 -16.54 -6.00 11.67
N ALA A 54 -15.49 -5.25 11.33
CA ALA A 54 -14.26 -5.82 10.78
C ALA A 54 -13.68 -6.84 11.78
N LEU A 55 -13.53 -8.08 11.30
CA LEU A 55 -13.01 -9.19 12.10
C LEU A 55 -11.62 -8.84 12.65
N HIS A 56 -11.30 -9.26 13.87
CA HIS A 56 -9.97 -9.03 14.46
C HIS A 56 -8.83 -9.56 13.59
N SER A 57 -9.07 -10.64 12.85
CA SER A 57 -8.14 -11.21 11.84
C SER A 57 -7.83 -10.25 10.68
N SER A 58 -8.74 -9.31 10.37
CA SER A 58 -8.53 -8.30 9.32
C SER A 58 -7.52 -7.21 9.71
N LYS A 59 -7.25 -7.03 11.01
CA LYS A 59 -6.28 -6.06 11.49
C LYS A 59 -4.88 -6.69 11.46
N ARG A 60 -4.07 -6.28 10.50
CA ARG A 60 -2.64 -6.60 10.49
C ARG A 60 -1.99 -6.03 11.75
N SER A 61 -1.28 -6.87 12.50
CA SER A 61 -0.49 -6.42 13.63
C SER A 61 0.56 -5.41 13.17
N ARG A 62 1.00 -4.53 14.09
CA ARG A 62 2.13 -3.65 13.80
C ARG A 62 3.34 -4.52 13.45
N GLN A 63 3.88 -4.31 12.25
CA GLN A 63 5.08 -5.01 11.82
C GLN A 63 6.27 -4.43 12.58
N ALA A 64 7.18 -5.30 13.04
CA ALA A 64 8.41 -4.87 13.68
C ALA A 64 9.23 -3.99 12.71
N PRO A 65 9.94 -2.97 13.22
CA PRO A 65 10.78 -2.13 12.38
C PRO A 65 11.89 -2.97 11.73
N PHE A 66 12.29 -2.58 10.52
CA PHE A 66 13.50 -3.10 9.91
C PHE A 66 14.71 -2.49 10.64
N THR A 67 15.70 -3.28 11.02
CA THR A 67 16.87 -2.82 11.79
C THR A 67 18.17 -3.07 11.05
N VAL A 68 19.26 -2.42 11.50
CA VAL A 68 20.60 -2.62 10.94
C VAL A 68 21.09 -4.06 11.16
N ASP A 69 20.69 -4.72 12.25
CA ASP A 69 21.02 -6.12 12.48
C ASP A 69 20.46 -7.02 11.38
N ILE A 70 19.26 -6.71 10.90
CA ILE A 70 18.65 -7.42 9.78
C ILE A 70 19.50 -7.20 8.52
N LEU A 71 19.98 -5.98 8.24
CA LEU A 71 20.90 -5.72 7.12
C LEU A 71 22.20 -6.54 7.23
N ILE A 72 22.78 -6.64 8.43
CA ILE A 72 24.01 -7.42 8.66
C ILE A 72 23.75 -8.91 8.38
N ILE A 73 22.60 -9.43 8.81
CA ILE A 73 22.18 -10.80 8.50
C ILE A 73 22.04 -10.99 6.98
N PHE A 74 21.33 -10.11 6.29
CA PHE A 74 21.19 -10.18 4.82
C PHE A 74 22.55 -10.12 4.12
N HIS A 75 23.45 -9.25 4.55
CA HIS A 75 24.80 -9.17 4.01
C HIS A 75 25.53 -10.52 4.14
N SER A 76 25.46 -11.16 5.31
CA SER A 76 26.11 -12.45 5.55
C SER A 76 25.55 -13.62 4.72
N LEU A 77 24.28 -13.55 4.32
CA LEU A 77 23.59 -14.60 3.58
C LEU A 77 23.74 -14.45 2.06
N LEU A 78 24.08 -13.26 1.56
CA LEU A 78 24.18 -12.97 0.13
C LEU A 78 25.60 -13.22 -0.38
N ASN A 79 25.70 -13.85 -1.56
CA ASN A 79 27.01 -14.07 -2.19
C ASN A 79 27.47 -12.79 -2.91
N HIS A 80 28.43 -12.07 -2.33
CA HIS A 80 28.99 -10.84 -2.90
C HIS A 80 29.81 -11.01 -4.19
N LYS A 81 30.09 -12.26 -4.61
CA LYS A 81 30.71 -12.52 -5.92
C LYS A 81 29.68 -12.58 -7.04
N ASP A 82 28.40 -12.68 -6.70
CA ASP A 82 27.31 -12.66 -7.65
C ASP A 82 26.80 -11.21 -7.82
N PRO A 83 26.80 -10.65 -9.05
CA PRO A 83 26.36 -9.28 -9.28
C PRO A 83 24.88 -9.08 -8.93
N CYS A 84 24.02 -10.09 -9.11
CA CYS A 84 22.61 -10.00 -8.76
C CYS A 84 22.42 -9.81 -7.25
N ASN A 85 23.04 -10.67 -6.42
CA ASN A 85 23.02 -10.53 -4.97
C ASN A 85 23.59 -9.20 -4.49
N THR A 86 24.63 -8.71 -5.15
CA THR A 86 25.25 -7.40 -4.84
C THR A 86 24.29 -6.25 -5.14
N ALA A 87 23.61 -6.28 -6.28
CA ALA A 87 22.60 -5.28 -6.64
C ALA A 87 21.39 -5.29 -5.69
N ILE A 88 20.90 -6.48 -5.31
CA ILE A 88 19.82 -6.62 -4.32
C ILE A 88 20.23 -5.99 -2.99
N PHE A 89 21.45 -6.30 -2.51
CA PHE A 89 21.94 -5.75 -1.25
C PHE A 89 22.12 -4.23 -1.31
N ALA A 90 22.68 -3.71 -2.40
CA ALA A 90 22.82 -2.26 -2.60
C ALA A 90 21.47 -1.55 -2.58
N CYS A 91 20.46 -2.08 -3.30
CA CYS A 91 19.11 -1.54 -3.33
C CYS A 91 18.47 -1.55 -1.92
N LEU A 92 18.65 -2.64 -1.17
CA LEU A 92 18.14 -2.77 0.19
C LEU A 92 18.76 -1.73 1.15
N VAL A 93 20.09 -1.59 1.13
CA VAL A 93 20.83 -0.64 1.98
C VAL A 93 20.45 0.80 1.65
N VAL A 94 20.41 1.17 0.37
CA VAL A 94 20.05 2.53 -0.06
C VAL A 94 18.60 2.83 0.33
N SER A 95 17.67 1.91 0.08
CA SER A 95 16.26 2.09 0.48
C SER A 95 16.11 2.27 1.99
N PHE A 96 16.87 1.52 2.79
CA PHE A 96 16.86 1.62 4.25
C PHE A 96 17.36 2.98 4.75
N TYR A 97 18.54 3.43 4.31
CA TYR A 97 19.13 4.68 4.79
C TYR A 97 18.48 5.93 4.22
N CYS A 98 17.93 5.86 3.00
CA CYS A 98 17.20 6.97 2.39
C CYS A 98 15.72 7.03 2.81
N ILE A 99 15.21 6.03 3.55
CA ILE A 99 13.78 5.89 3.88
C ILE A 99 12.92 5.92 2.61
N ALA A 100 13.42 5.29 1.56
CA ALA A 100 12.81 5.36 0.24
C ALA A 100 11.86 4.19 -0.02
N ARG A 101 10.96 4.39 -0.98
CA ARG A 101 10.07 3.31 -1.44
C ARG A 101 10.86 2.39 -2.37
N LEU A 102 10.67 1.08 -2.22
CA LEU A 102 11.34 0.09 -3.07
C LEU A 102 11.13 0.36 -4.58
N GLY A 103 9.91 0.78 -4.95
CA GLY A 103 9.56 1.10 -6.34
C GLY A 103 10.32 2.29 -6.95
N GLU A 104 11.04 3.09 -6.17
CA GLU A 104 11.91 4.16 -6.68
C GLU A 104 13.28 3.62 -7.12
N PHE A 105 13.73 2.51 -6.52
CA PHE A 105 15.04 1.90 -6.76
C PHE A 105 14.97 0.60 -7.58
N THR A 106 13.76 0.09 -7.81
CA THR A 106 13.53 -1.10 -8.64
C THR A 106 12.76 -0.76 -9.91
N VAL A 107 13.09 -1.45 -10.99
CA VAL A 107 12.34 -1.37 -12.24
C VAL A 107 10.95 -2.02 -12.06
N PRO A 108 9.85 -1.39 -12.51
CA PRO A 108 8.49 -1.87 -12.26
C PRO A 108 8.18 -3.22 -12.94
N SER A 109 8.88 -3.56 -14.02
CA SER A 109 8.79 -4.88 -14.67
C SER A 109 10.11 -5.26 -15.34
N ILE A 110 10.35 -6.57 -15.50
CA ILE A 110 11.53 -7.08 -16.22
C ILE A 110 11.61 -6.50 -17.65
N GLN A 111 10.47 -6.36 -18.33
CA GLN A 111 10.40 -5.81 -19.69
C GLN A 111 10.78 -4.33 -19.78
N SER A 112 10.68 -3.58 -18.67
CA SER A 112 11.10 -2.18 -18.61
C SER A 112 12.58 -2.00 -18.28
N PHE A 113 13.36 -3.08 -18.16
CA PHE A 113 14.80 -2.98 -17.97
C PHE A 113 15.49 -2.54 -19.26
N ASN A 114 16.23 -1.43 -19.19
CA ASN A 114 17.02 -0.92 -20.30
C ASN A 114 18.51 -0.91 -19.90
N PRO A 115 19.36 -1.76 -20.53
CA PRO A 115 20.78 -1.85 -20.17
C PRO A 115 21.59 -0.58 -20.47
N ALA A 116 21.07 0.34 -21.30
CA ALA A 116 21.71 1.63 -21.54
C ALA A 116 21.39 2.67 -20.45
N LYS A 117 20.36 2.45 -19.63
CA LYS A 117 19.92 3.37 -18.57
C LYS A 117 20.12 2.80 -17.16
N HIS A 118 20.08 1.48 -17.01
CA HIS A 118 20.11 0.80 -15.72
C HIS A 118 21.45 0.08 -15.54
N ILE A 119 22.08 0.32 -14.39
CA ILE A 119 23.37 -0.28 -14.02
C ILE A 119 23.19 -1.78 -13.85
N THR A 120 24.13 -2.57 -14.38
CA THR A 120 24.19 -4.04 -14.28
C THR A 120 25.26 -4.44 -13.26
#